data_AF-A0A093X8A2-F1
#
_entry.id   AF-A0A093X8A2-F1
#
_cell.length_a   1.000
_cell.length_b   1.000
_cell.length_c   1.000
_cell.angle_alpha   90.00
_cell.angle_beta   90.00
_cell.angle_gamma   90.00
#
_symmetry.space_group_name_H-M   'P 1'
#
loop_
_entity.id
_entity.type
_entity.pdbx_description
1 polymer ?
#
loop_
_entity_poly.entity_id
_entity_poly.type
_entity_poly.pdbx_seq_one_letter_code
_entity_poly.pdbx_strand_id
1 'polypeptide(L)'
;MLDWIVERKRLDDLVGSIKDGRFHEQKFRLRKSGVKNVIYIIEEISMNADHFQKYEEAVESAIASSQVVNGYFIKKTQKMDDTIRYLTRMTMMLKGLYESKSLKVIPTRVLTTQNYLPLLAQLSEKHPGVSHNITYQAFGSLASKSETLTLRDVFLKMLMCTRGVTGDKALEIQRRWKTPQDFVQAFEACGSGDEGKKRKQEMVSGQMNNLVGRKKVARVLSARIADVWADA
;
A
#
# COMPACT_ATOMS: atom_id res chain seq x y z
N MET A 1 -17.57 -14.30 -2.30
CA MET A 1 -16.13 -14.55 -2.47
C MET A 1 -15.62 -15.19 -1.19
N LEU A 2 -14.85 -16.28 -1.27
CA LEU A 2 -14.36 -17.02 -0.09
C LEU A 2 -13.21 -16.28 0.58
N ASP A 3 -12.96 -16.52 1.87
CA ASP A 3 -11.87 -15.89 2.64
C ASP A 3 -10.46 -16.42 2.29
N TRP A 4 -10.17 -16.60 1.00
CA TRP A 4 -8.90 -17.11 0.47
C TRP A 4 -8.45 -16.25 -0.70
N ILE A 5 -7.18 -15.86 -0.72
CA ILE A 5 -6.57 -15.13 -1.82
C ILE A 5 -5.17 -15.68 -2.11
N VAL A 6 -4.84 -15.77 -3.39
CA VAL A 6 -3.53 -16.21 -3.86
C VAL A 6 -2.85 -15.06 -4.58
N GLU A 7 -1.67 -14.66 -4.12
CA GLU A 7 -0.76 -13.77 -4.83
C GLU A 7 0.33 -14.62 -5.49
N ARG A 8 0.26 -14.78 -6.80
CA ARG A 8 1.30 -15.47 -7.59
C ARG A 8 2.37 -14.47 -8.00
N LYS A 9 3.62 -14.78 -7.72
CA LYS A 9 4.78 -13.93 -8.05
C LYS A 9 5.91 -14.79 -8.60
N ARG A 10 6.42 -14.44 -9.77
CA ARG A 10 7.70 -14.99 -10.25
C ARG A 10 8.85 -14.39 -9.46
N LEU A 11 9.94 -15.13 -9.34
CA LEU A 11 11.09 -14.69 -8.54
C LEU A 11 11.74 -13.41 -9.06
N ASP A 12 11.85 -13.26 -10.38
CA ASP A 12 12.31 -12.04 -11.06
C ASP A 12 11.37 -10.84 -10.81
N ASP A 13 10.06 -11.05 -10.90
CA ASP A 13 9.05 -10.04 -10.56
C ASP A 13 9.10 -9.63 -9.08
N LEU A 14 9.41 -10.57 -8.18
CA LEU A 14 9.57 -10.31 -6.75
C LEU A 14 10.76 -9.39 -6.53
N VAL A 15 11.93 -9.71 -7.10
CA VAL A 15 13.13 -8.87 -7.03
C VAL A 15 12.84 -7.47 -7.59
N GLY A 16 12.18 -7.37 -8.74
CA GLY A 16 11.78 -6.09 -9.33
C GLY A 16 10.89 -5.27 -8.39
N SER A 17 9.89 -5.91 -7.78
CA SER A 17 8.94 -5.26 -6.87
C SER A 17 9.54 -4.81 -5.53
N ILE A 18 10.61 -5.47 -5.07
CA ILE A 18 11.34 -5.04 -3.88
C ILE A 18 12.13 -3.77 -4.19
N LYS A 19 12.79 -3.72 -5.35
CA LYS A 19 13.61 -2.57 -5.77
C LYS A 19 12.81 -1.28 -5.96
N ASP A 20 11.65 -1.37 -6.61
CA ASP A 20 10.82 -0.21 -6.90
C ASP A 20 9.76 0.09 -5.82
N GLY A 21 9.75 -0.68 -4.73
CA GLY A 21 8.84 -0.49 -3.59
C GLY A 21 7.42 -1.03 -3.79
N ARG A 22 7.06 -1.55 -4.97
CA ARG A 22 5.73 -2.14 -5.22
C ARG A 22 5.40 -3.29 -4.31
N PHE A 23 6.40 -4.03 -3.82
CA PHE A 23 6.20 -5.13 -2.88
C PHE A 23 5.46 -4.69 -1.61
N HIS A 24 5.81 -3.54 -1.05
CA HIS A 24 5.18 -3.02 0.16
C HIS A 24 3.73 -2.56 -0.10
N GLU A 25 3.48 -1.93 -1.26
CA GLU A 25 2.15 -1.51 -1.68
C GLU A 25 1.21 -2.70 -1.90
N GLN A 26 1.71 -3.76 -2.56
CA GLN A 26 0.98 -5.00 -2.79
C GLN A 26 0.58 -5.66 -1.46
N LYS A 27 1.52 -5.79 -0.52
CA LYS A 27 1.23 -6.32 0.82
C LYS A 27 0.23 -5.45 1.60
N PHE A 28 0.35 -4.13 1.50
CA PHE A 28 -0.59 -3.21 2.14
C PHE A 28 -2.01 -3.40 1.60
N ARG A 29 -2.16 -3.58 0.29
CA ARG A 29 -3.47 -3.86 -0.33
C ARG A 29 -4.04 -5.20 0.09
N LEU A 30 -3.23 -6.25 0.13
CA LEU A 30 -3.66 -7.56 0.65
C LEU A 30 -4.14 -7.46 2.10
N ARG A 31 -3.43 -6.73 2.97
CA ARG A 31 -3.91 -6.48 4.34
C ARG A 31 -5.22 -5.71 4.40
N LYS A 32 -5.38 -4.70 3.53
CA LYS A 32 -6.62 -3.91 3.46
C LYS A 32 -7.81 -4.68 2.88
N SER A 33 -7.55 -5.78 2.17
CA SER A 33 -8.58 -6.64 1.58
C SER A 33 -9.41 -7.41 2.61
N GLY A 34 -8.95 -7.48 3.87
CA GLY A 34 -9.64 -8.18 4.95
C GLY A 34 -9.61 -9.71 4.85
N VAL A 35 -9.00 -10.26 3.79
CA VAL A 35 -8.86 -11.70 3.58
C VAL A 35 -7.83 -12.26 4.57
N LYS A 36 -8.21 -13.32 5.29
CA LYS A 36 -7.36 -13.94 6.32
C LYS A 36 -6.41 -14.98 5.74
N ASN A 37 -6.90 -15.80 4.81
CA ASN A 37 -6.09 -16.88 4.24
C ASN A 37 -5.38 -16.38 2.97
N VAL A 38 -4.24 -15.71 3.17
CA VAL A 38 -3.38 -15.22 2.09
C VAL A 38 -2.30 -16.24 1.78
N ILE A 39 -2.25 -16.69 0.54
CA ILE A 39 -1.22 -17.60 0.03
C ILE A 39 -0.35 -16.84 -0.97
N TYR A 40 0.96 -16.87 -0.76
CA TYR A 40 1.94 -16.31 -1.67
C TYR A 40 2.62 -17.44 -2.43
N ILE A 41 2.36 -17.56 -3.74
CA ILE A 41 3.04 -18.54 -4.58
C ILE A 41 4.26 -17.89 -5.21
N ILE A 42 5.45 -18.44 -4.94
CA ILE A 42 6.72 -17.97 -5.49
C ILE A 42 7.21 -18.97 -6.52
N GLU A 43 7.26 -18.53 -7.77
CA GLU A 43 7.74 -19.34 -8.88
C GLU A 43 9.23 -19.10 -9.16
N GLU A 44 10.04 -20.12 -8.89
CA GLU A 44 11.49 -20.15 -9.13
C GLU A 44 11.79 -20.60 -10.57
N ILE A 45 11.21 -19.91 -11.56
CA ILE A 45 11.51 -20.18 -12.97
C ILE A 45 12.96 -19.76 -13.22
N SER A 46 13.80 -20.73 -13.62
CA SER A 46 15.25 -20.65 -13.84
C SER A 46 15.79 -19.23 -14.04
N MET A 47 16.27 -18.62 -12.96
CA MET A 47 17.09 -17.42 -13.05
C MET A 47 18.54 -17.82 -13.27
N ASN A 48 19.32 -16.98 -13.96
CA ASN A 48 20.77 -17.13 -13.99
C ASN A 48 21.30 -17.13 -12.54
N ALA A 49 22.02 -18.19 -12.15
CA ALA A 49 22.44 -18.45 -10.78
C ALA A 49 23.19 -17.24 -10.17
N ASP A 50 24.07 -16.60 -10.94
CA ASP A 50 24.85 -15.43 -10.51
C ASP A 50 23.97 -14.21 -10.19
N HIS A 51 22.87 -14.03 -10.93
CA HIS A 51 21.95 -12.92 -10.71
C HIS A 51 21.01 -13.21 -9.53
N PHE A 52 20.74 -14.48 -9.21
CA PHE A 52 19.94 -14.87 -8.06
C PHE A 52 20.72 -14.71 -6.75
N GLN A 53 21.97 -15.17 -6.70
CA GLN A 53 22.81 -15.11 -5.49
C GLN A 53 22.95 -13.68 -4.93
N LYS A 54 22.98 -12.68 -5.82
CA LYS A 54 23.03 -11.26 -5.44
C LYS A 54 21.78 -10.76 -4.70
N TYR A 55 20.63 -11.39 -4.90
CA TYR A 55 19.34 -10.96 -4.34
C TYR A 55 18.73 -11.99 -3.39
N GLU A 56 19.40 -13.11 -3.16
CA GLU A 56 18.94 -14.21 -2.33
C GLU A 56 18.61 -13.74 -0.91
N GLU A 57 19.55 -13.07 -0.24
CA GLU A 57 19.31 -12.54 1.12
C GLU A 57 18.12 -11.57 1.20
N ALA A 58 17.96 -10.69 0.20
CA ALA A 58 16.87 -9.73 0.16
C ALA A 58 15.51 -10.43 -0.08
N VAL A 59 15.50 -11.45 -0.93
CA VAL A 59 14.32 -12.28 -1.18
C VAL A 59 13.97 -13.11 0.05
N GLU A 60 14.94 -13.77 0.68
CA GLU A 60 14.72 -14.55 1.90
C GLU A 60 14.18 -13.68 3.02
N SER A 61 14.74 -12.48 3.23
CA SER A 61 14.24 -11.51 4.19
C SER A 61 12.81 -11.05 3.87
N ALA A 62 12.49 -10.82 2.59
CA ALA A 62 11.14 -10.47 2.14
C ALA A 62 10.13 -11.61 2.38
N ILE A 63 10.54 -12.86 2.17
CA ILE A 63 9.74 -14.07 2.41
C ILE A 63 9.52 -14.26 3.92
N ALA A 64 10.59 -14.23 4.71
CA ALA A 64 10.56 -14.39 6.15
C ALA A 64 9.68 -13.32 6.80
N SER A 65 9.85 -12.05 6.40
CA SER A 65 8.99 -10.97 6.90
C SER A 65 7.52 -11.18 6.52
N SER A 66 7.21 -11.69 5.34
CA SER A 66 5.83 -11.94 4.93
C SER A 66 5.19 -13.10 5.69
N GLN A 67 5.95 -14.14 6.02
CA GLN A 67 5.48 -15.27 6.81
C GLN A 67 5.31 -14.90 8.29
N VAL A 68 6.32 -14.26 8.89
CA VAL A 68 6.36 -13.96 10.33
C VAL A 68 5.52 -12.74 10.69
N VAL A 69 5.61 -11.66 9.91
CA VAL A 69 4.94 -10.38 10.24
C VAL A 69 3.53 -10.33 9.66
N ASN A 70 3.31 -10.88 8.47
CA ASN A 70 2.02 -10.80 7.79
C ASN A 70 1.18 -12.08 7.91
N GLY A 71 1.75 -13.19 8.40
CA GLY A 71 1.03 -14.46 8.56
C GLY A 71 0.67 -15.13 7.23
N TYR A 72 1.35 -14.76 6.13
CA TYR A 72 1.05 -15.31 4.82
C TYR A 72 1.61 -16.73 4.70
N PHE A 73 0.84 -17.62 4.05
CA PHE A 73 1.33 -18.95 3.72
C PHE A 73 2.17 -18.89 2.44
N ILE A 74 3.44 -19.26 2.51
CA ILE A 74 4.34 -19.23 1.36
C ILE A 74 4.37 -20.62 0.70
N LYS A 75 4.11 -20.65 -0.61
CA LYS A 75 4.24 -21.86 -1.44
C LYS A 75 5.26 -21.62 -2.54
N LYS A 76 6.40 -22.29 -2.46
CA LYS A 76 7.39 -22.32 -3.55
C LYS A 76 7.03 -23.37 -4.59
N THR A 77 7.22 -23.03 -5.86
CA THR A 77 6.97 -23.87 -7.03
C THR A 77 8.08 -23.66 -8.05
N GLN A 78 8.57 -24.73 -8.68
CA GLN A 78 9.69 -24.64 -9.62
C GLN A 78 9.21 -24.47 -11.06
N LYS A 79 8.05 -25.04 -11.39
CA LYS A 79 7.45 -24.98 -12.73
C LYS A 79 6.03 -24.46 -12.67
N MET A 80 5.57 -23.87 -13.77
CA MET A 80 4.17 -23.45 -13.95
C MET A 80 3.20 -24.61 -13.66
N ASP A 81 3.55 -25.82 -14.10
CA ASP A 81 2.73 -27.03 -13.86
C ASP A 81 2.54 -27.34 -12.38
N ASP A 82 3.53 -27.03 -11.54
CA ASP A 82 3.43 -27.22 -10.09
C ASP A 82 2.46 -26.21 -9.47
N THR A 83 2.48 -24.96 -9.95
CA THR A 83 1.51 -23.93 -9.58
C THR A 83 0.10 -24.34 -9.98
N ILE A 84 -0.10 -24.80 -11.22
CA ILE A 84 -1.40 -25.29 -11.71
C ILE A 84 -1.89 -26.44 -10.83
N ARG A 85 -1.04 -27.45 -10.59
CA ARG A 85 -1.39 -28.60 -9.76
C ARG A 85 -1.76 -28.19 -8.34
N TYR A 86 -1.05 -27.21 -7.77
CA TYR A 86 -1.35 -26.66 -6.45
C TYR A 86 -2.72 -25.98 -6.42
N LEU A 87 -3.01 -25.09 -7.38
CA LEU A 87 -4.30 -24.39 -7.47
C LEU A 87 -5.47 -25.34 -7.70
N THR A 88 -5.29 -26.39 -8.51
CA THR A 88 -6.31 -27.43 -8.73
C THR A 88 -6.62 -28.17 -7.43
N ARG A 89 -5.59 -28.63 -6.70
CA ARG A 89 -5.77 -29.31 -5.41
C ARG A 89 -6.42 -28.40 -4.37
N MET A 90 -6.01 -27.14 -4.32
CA MET A 90 -6.61 -26.13 -3.44
C MET A 90 -8.10 -25.94 -3.76
N THR A 91 -8.45 -25.85 -5.05
CA THR A 91 -9.85 -25.72 -5.49
C THR A 91 -10.69 -26.92 -5.07
N MET A 92 -10.17 -28.15 -5.24
CA MET A 92 -10.84 -29.37 -4.79
C MET A 92 -11.04 -29.40 -3.28
N MET A 93 -10.04 -29.00 -2.51
CA MET A 93 -10.12 -28.87 -1.06
C MET A 93 -11.18 -27.85 -0.64
N LEU A 94 -11.19 -26.66 -1.23
CA LEU A 94 -12.19 -25.63 -0.96
C LEU A 94 -13.60 -26.09 -1.34
N LYS A 95 -13.77 -26.80 -2.46
CA LYS A 95 -15.04 -27.39 -2.85
C LYS A 95 -15.55 -28.33 -1.74
N GLY A 96 -14.72 -29.28 -1.31
CA GLY A 96 -15.08 -30.20 -0.22
C GLY A 96 -15.39 -29.49 1.11
N LEU A 97 -14.72 -28.38 1.41
CA LEU A 97 -14.97 -27.61 2.63
C LEU A 97 -16.28 -26.83 2.65
N TYR A 98 -16.75 -26.35 1.48
CA TYR A 98 -17.82 -25.34 1.41
C TYR A 98 -19.07 -25.79 0.65
N GLU A 99 -19.03 -26.87 -0.15
CA GLU A 99 -20.17 -27.29 -1.00
C GLU A 99 -21.45 -27.58 -0.21
N SER A 100 -21.33 -28.12 1.01
CA SER A 100 -22.46 -28.41 1.90
C SER A 100 -22.78 -27.30 2.91
N LYS A 101 -22.11 -26.14 2.84
CA LYS A 101 -22.22 -25.08 3.85
C LYS A 101 -22.86 -23.82 3.30
N SER A 102 -23.83 -23.28 4.04
CA SER A 102 -24.37 -21.96 3.75
C SER A 102 -23.36 -20.86 4.09
N LEU A 103 -23.09 -19.99 3.13
CA LEU A 103 -22.19 -18.84 3.31
C LEU A 103 -22.95 -17.63 3.83
N LYS A 104 -22.46 -17.03 4.92
CA LYS A 104 -22.98 -15.73 5.38
C LYS A 104 -22.35 -14.62 4.56
N VAL A 105 -23.19 -13.74 4.00
CA VAL A 105 -22.74 -12.63 3.14
C VAL A 105 -23.15 -11.30 3.77
N ILE A 106 -22.19 -10.40 3.94
CA ILE A 106 -22.46 -9.04 4.40
C ILE A 106 -23.09 -8.25 3.24
N PRO A 107 -24.24 -7.59 3.43
CA PRO A 107 -24.87 -6.80 2.38
C PRO A 107 -23.95 -5.68 1.85
N THR A 108 -23.76 -5.58 0.53
CA THR A 108 -22.86 -4.58 -0.08
C THR A 108 -23.19 -3.15 0.34
N ARG A 109 -24.48 -2.81 0.50
CA ARG A 109 -24.95 -1.46 0.87
C ARG A 109 -24.44 -0.93 2.21
N VAL A 110 -23.97 -1.81 3.10
CA VAL A 110 -23.41 -1.40 4.41
C VAL A 110 -21.89 -1.31 4.39
N LEU A 111 -21.24 -1.66 3.28
CA LEU A 111 -19.78 -1.70 3.15
C LEU A 111 -19.25 -0.37 2.60
N THR A 112 -18.25 0.17 3.29
CA THR A 112 -17.40 1.26 2.85
C THR A 112 -15.95 0.89 3.06
N THR A 113 -15.02 1.53 2.34
CA THR A 113 -13.59 1.29 2.50
C THR A 113 -13.11 1.57 3.94
N GLN A 114 -13.77 2.50 4.63
CA GLN A 114 -13.42 2.90 6.00
C GLN A 114 -13.98 1.92 7.04
N ASN A 115 -15.18 1.37 6.83
CA ASN A 115 -15.85 0.56 7.84
C ASN A 115 -15.61 -0.95 7.70
N TYR A 116 -15.14 -1.42 6.54
CA TYR A 116 -15.10 -2.86 6.24
C TYR A 116 -14.22 -3.67 7.20
N LEU A 117 -12.98 -3.24 7.45
CA LEU A 117 -12.09 -3.95 8.40
C LEU A 117 -12.59 -3.87 9.85
N PRO A 118 -13.02 -2.70 10.37
CA PRO A 118 -13.67 -2.62 11.69
C PRO A 118 -14.89 -3.55 11.82
N LEU A 119 -15.74 -3.59 10.80
CA LEU A 119 -16.92 -4.45 10.78
C LEU A 119 -16.54 -5.94 10.83
N LEU A 120 -15.54 -6.36 10.04
CA LEU A 120 -15.05 -7.74 10.10
C LEU A 120 -14.49 -8.11 11.48
N ALA A 121 -13.77 -7.20 12.12
CA ALA A 121 -13.25 -7.40 13.47
C ALA A 121 -14.40 -7.61 14.48
N GLN A 122 -15.39 -6.70 14.48
CA GLN A 122 -16.58 -6.80 15.35
C GLN A 122 -17.38 -8.08 15.09
N LEU A 123 -17.58 -8.47 13.84
CA LEU A 123 -18.29 -9.70 13.50
C LEU A 123 -17.52 -10.95 13.96
N SER A 124 -16.19 -10.94 13.89
CA SER A 124 -15.37 -12.05 14.36
C SER A 124 -15.38 -12.20 15.88
N GLU A 125 -15.49 -11.10 16.62
CA GLU A 125 -15.62 -11.09 18.07
C GLU A 125 -17.01 -11.54 18.53
N LYS A 126 -18.06 -11.01 17.89
CA LYS A 126 -19.46 -11.35 18.23
C LYS A 126 -19.85 -12.77 17.83
N HIS A 127 -19.27 -13.28 16.75
CA HIS A 127 -19.55 -14.61 16.22
C HIS A 127 -18.26 -15.40 15.94
N PRO A 128 -17.56 -15.85 16.99
CA PRO A 128 -16.36 -16.66 16.84
C PRO A 128 -16.62 -17.90 15.99
N GLY A 129 -15.68 -18.23 15.10
CA GLY A 129 -15.79 -19.39 14.20
C GLY A 129 -16.73 -19.22 13.00
N VAL A 130 -17.43 -18.08 12.88
CA VAL A 130 -18.33 -17.81 11.74
C VAL A 130 -17.62 -16.94 10.69
N SER A 131 -17.42 -17.51 9.51
CA SER A 131 -16.91 -16.76 8.35
C SER A 131 -17.98 -15.85 7.76
N HIS A 132 -17.68 -14.56 7.66
CA HIS A 132 -18.51 -13.57 6.98
C HIS A 132 -17.85 -13.20 5.66
N ASN A 133 -18.58 -13.36 4.57
CA ASN A 133 -18.09 -13.18 3.22
C ASN A 133 -18.67 -11.91 2.60
N ILE A 134 -18.07 -11.44 1.53
CA ILE A 134 -18.62 -10.35 0.71
C ILE A 134 -18.83 -10.83 -0.72
N THR A 135 -19.64 -10.09 -1.46
CA THR A 135 -19.81 -10.33 -2.90
C THR A 135 -18.51 -10.03 -3.64
N TYR A 136 -18.29 -10.68 -4.78
CA TYR A 136 -17.09 -10.42 -5.60
C TYR A 136 -17.02 -8.96 -6.07
N GLN A 137 -18.17 -8.38 -6.43
CA GLN A 137 -18.27 -6.98 -6.83
C GLN A 137 -17.87 -6.03 -5.70
N ALA A 138 -18.39 -6.25 -4.48
CA ALA A 138 -18.01 -5.45 -3.31
C ALA A 138 -16.51 -5.53 -3.03
N PHE A 139 -15.92 -6.72 -3.14
CA PHE A 139 -14.48 -6.89 -3.00
C PHE A 139 -13.70 -6.10 -4.05
N GLY A 140 -14.12 -6.17 -5.32
CA GLY A 140 -13.49 -5.42 -6.42
C GLY A 140 -13.43 -3.92 -6.14
N SER A 141 -14.56 -3.33 -5.70
CA SER A 141 -14.62 -1.91 -5.33
C SER A 141 -13.75 -1.58 -4.11
N LEU A 142 -13.79 -2.41 -3.06
CA LEU A 142 -12.99 -2.21 -1.83
C LEU A 142 -11.48 -2.34 -2.07
N ALA A 143 -11.06 -3.18 -3.01
CA ALA A 143 -9.66 -3.45 -3.36
C ALA A 143 -9.13 -2.55 -4.50
N SER A 144 -9.97 -1.67 -5.05
CA SER A 144 -9.62 -0.76 -6.14
C SER A 144 -8.48 0.19 -5.76
N LYS A 145 -7.53 0.40 -6.68
CA LYS A 145 -6.35 1.26 -6.45
C LYS A 145 -6.66 2.75 -6.44
N SER A 146 -7.68 3.15 -7.20
CA SER A 146 -7.96 4.56 -7.50
C SER A 146 -9.22 5.06 -6.80
N GLU A 147 -10.24 4.21 -6.65
CA GLU A 147 -11.52 4.61 -6.04
C GLU A 147 -11.40 4.88 -4.54
N THR A 148 -10.33 4.40 -3.89
CA THR A 148 -10.13 4.55 -2.44
C THR A 148 -9.19 5.68 -2.05
N LEU A 149 -8.58 6.40 -3.00
CA LEU A 149 -7.65 7.49 -2.67
C LEU A 149 -8.44 8.73 -2.24
N THR A 150 -8.18 9.19 -1.02
CA THR A 150 -8.71 10.47 -0.58
C THR A 150 -7.89 11.62 -1.17
N LEU A 151 -8.45 12.84 -1.19
CA LEU A 151 -7.69 14.05 -1.55
C LEU A 151 -6.40 14.16 -0.73
N ARG A 152 -6.46 13.76 0.53
CA ARG A 152 -5.29 13.69 1.41
C ARG A 152 -4.22 12.73 0.89
N ASP A 153 -4.59 11.53 0.45
CA ASP A 153 -3.64 10.54 -0.08
C ASP A 153 -3.00 11.03 -1.39
N VAL A 154 -3.81 11.64 -2.26
CA VAL A 154 -3.33 12.21 -3.52
C VAL A 154 -2.37 13.36 -3.25
N PHE A 155 -2.70 14.25 -2.32
CA PHE A 155 -1.84 15.38 -1.98
C PHE A 155 -0.51 14.94 -1.38
N LEU A 156 -0.50 13.93 -0.50
CA LEU A 156 0.75 13.34 0.00
C LEU A 156 1.62 12.79 -1.14
N LYS A 157 1.01 12.11 -2.12
CA LYS A 157 1.74 11.61 -3.29
C LYS A 157 2.31 12.74 -4.14
N MET A 158 1.54 13.81 -4.38
CA MET A 158 2.01 14.99 -5.10
C MET A 158 3.23 15.63 -4.40
N LEU A 159 3.19 15.79 -3.07
CA LEU A 159 4.31 16.33 -2.29
C LEU A 159 5.57 15.46 -2.42
N MET A 160 5.43 14.14 -2.42
CA MET A 160 6.55 13.20 -2.56
C MET A 160 7.16 13.16 -3.96
N CYS A 161 6.55 13.79 -4.96
CA CYS A 161 7.17 13.99 -6.27
C CYS A 161 8.33 15.01 -6.20
N THR A 162 8.35 15.89 -5.20
CA THR A 162 9.47 16.81 -4.99
C THR A 162 10.65 16.08 -4.34
N ARG A 163 11.77 15.96 -5.05
CA ARG A 163 12.97 15.24 -4.58
C ARG A 163 13.47 15.76 -3.23
N GLY A 164 13.43 14.88 -2.22
CA GLY A 164 13.84 15.16 -0.83
C GLY A 164 12.67 15.25 0.15
N VAL A 165 11.43 15.30 -0.35
CA VAL A 165 10.22 15.21 0.47
C VAL A 165 9.91 13.73 0.75
N THR A 166 10.31 13.27 1.93
CA THR A 166 9.97 11.93 2.43
C THR A 166 8.53 11.88 2.95
N GLY A 167 7.96 10.69 3.12
CA GLY A 167 6.59 10.53 3.66
C GLY A 167 6.38 11.26 5.00
N ASP A 168 7.36 11.22 5.90
CA ASP A 168 7.32 11.97 7.15
C ASP A 168 7.19 13.49 6.92
N LYS A 169 7.94 14.06 5.97
CA LYS A 169 7.89 15.49 5.65
C LYS A 169 6.56 15.85 4.98
N ALA A 170 6.12 15.02 4.02
CA ALA A 170 4.83 15.21 3.35
C ALA A 170 3.66 15.22 4.35
N LEU A 171 3.68 14.33 5.36
CA LEU A 171 2.67 14.31 6.43
C LEU A 171 2.67 15.60 7.25
N GLU A 172 3.82 16.14 7.59
CA GLU A 172 3.91 17.39 8.39
C GLU A 172 3.52 18.63 7.58
N ILE A 173 3.78 18.65 6.27
CA ILE A 173 3.30 19.68 5.33
C ILE A 173 1.77 19.58 5.23
N GLN A 174 1.23 18.39 4.93
CA GLN A 174 -0.21 18.16 4.80
C GLN A 174 -1.00 18.42 6.09
N ARG A 175 -0.35 18.33 7.27
CA ARG A 175 -0.99 18.73 8.53
C ARG A 175 -1.24 20.23 8.61
N ARG A 176 -0.41 21.06 7.98
CA ARG A 176 -0.53 22.52 7.98
C ARG A 176 -1.44 23.01 6.87
N TRP A 177 -1.25 22.50 5.66
CA TRP A 177 -2.09 22.79 4.50
C TRP A 177 -2.85 21.52 4.15
N LYS A 178 -4.18 21.50 4.26
CA LYS A 178 -4.93 20.22 4.19
C LYS A 178 -5.09 19.74 2.76
N THR A 179 -5.15 20.69 1.83
CA THR A 179 -5.38 20.46 0.40
C THR A 179 -4.27 21.08 -0.46
N PRO A 180 -4.12 20.64 -1.73
CA PRO A 180 -3.23 21.30 -2.68
C PRO A 180 -3.57 22.78 -2.88
N GLN A 181 -4.87 23.12 -2.87
CA GLN A 181 -5.34 24.50 -3.04
C GLN A 181 -4.90 25.37 -1.87
N ASP A 182 -5.08 24.92 -0.62
CA ASP A 182 -4.63 25.64 0.57
C ASP A 182 -3.11 25.91 0.51
N PHE A 183 -2.35 24.95 -0.04
CA PHE A 183 -0.90 25.05 -0.12
C PHE A 183 -0.45 26.07 -1.17
N VAL A 184 -1.08 26.08 -2.34
CA VAL A 184 -0.83 27.08 -3.39
C VAL A 184 -1.23 28.48 -2.93
N GLN A 185 -2.39 28.63 -2.29
CA GLN A 185 -2.85 29.91 -1.75
C GLN A 185 -1.89 30.48 -0.69
N ALA A 186 -1.27 29.63 0.13
CA ALA A 186 -0.25 30.07 1.08
C ALA A 186 1.00 30.63 0.39
N PHE A 187 1.40 30.05 -0.75
CA PHE A 187 2.48 30.60 -1.57
C PHE A 187 2.08 31.90 -2.27
N GLU A 188 0.85 32.00 -2.79
CA GLU A 188 0.33 33.25 -3.38
C GLU A 188 0.30 34.39 -2.35
N ALA A 189 -0.08 34.09 -1.11
CA ALA A 189 -0.08 35.03 -0.01
C ALA A 189 1.32 35.54 0.39
N CYS A 190 2.40 34.88 -0.07
CA CYS A 190 3.76 35.38 0.12
C CYS A 190 4.08 36.59 -0.79
N GLY A 191 3.22 36.93 -1.75
CA GLY A 191 3.34 38.08 -2.64
C GLY A 191 4.30 37.87 -3.82
N SER A 192 4.46 38.93 -4.62
CA SER A 192 5.23 38.95 -5.87
C SER A 192 6.55 39.71 -5.74
N GLY A 193 7.41 39.63 -6.77
CA GLY A 193 8.73 40.26 -6.78
C GLY A 193 9.79 39.51 -5.97
N ASP A 194 10.98 40.10 -5.85
CA ASP A 194 12.14 39.43 -5.22
C ASP A 194 11.92 39.11 -3.74
N GLU A 195 11.25 39.99 -2.99
CA GLU A 195 10.89 39.74 -1.61
C GLU A 195 9.84 38.62 -1.48
N GLY A 196 8.86 38.60 -2.38
CA GLY A 196 7.87 37.53 -2.46
C GLY A 196 8.52 36.18 -2.76
N LYS A 197 9.45 36.15 -3.72
CA LYS A 197 10.25 34.96 -4.06
C LYS A 197 11.01 34.43 -2.84
N LYS A 198 11.71 35.30 -2.11
CA LYS A 198 12.42 34.91 -0.89
C LYS A 198 11.47 34.35 0.18
N ARG A 199 10.31 34.98 0.40
CA ARG A 199 9.29 34.48 1.35
C ARG A 199 8.76 33.12 0.95
N LYS A 200 8.45 32.90 -0.34
CA LYS A 200 8.03 31.59 -0.86
C LYS A 200 9.08 30.52 -0.59
N GLN A 201 10.34 30.79 -0.91
CA GLN A 201 11.44 29.83 -0.69
C GLN A 201 11.62 29.46 0.79
N GLU A 202 11.36 30.37 1.72
CA GLU A 202 11.50 30.13 3.16
C GLU A 202 10.22 29.59 3.83
N MET A 203 9.05 29.74 3.20
CA MET A 203 7.72 29.48 3.79
C MET A 203 7.62 28.14 4.51
N VAL A 204 7.95 27.04 3.82
CA VAL A 204 7.80 25.69 4.38
C VAL A 204 8.77 25.47 5.53
N SER A 205 10.05 25.83 5.36
CA SER A 205 11.05 25.71 6.43
C SER A 205 10.75 26.57 7.65
N GLY A 206 10.19 27.78 7.44
CA GLY A 206 9.81 28.70 8.51
C GLY A 206 8.65 28.16 9.34
N GLN A 207 7.61 27.64 8.69
CA GLN A 207 6.44 27.06 9.35
C GLN A 207 6.73 25.71 10.04
N MET A 208 7.87 25.10 9.73
CA MET A 208 8.30 23.79 10.24
C MET A 208 9.59 23.85 11.07
N ASN A 209 9.98 25.03 11.53
CA ASN A 209 11.25 25.27 12.23
C ASN A 209 11.39 24.48 13.55
N ASN A 210 10.28 24.15 14.20
CA ASN A 210 10.20 23.39 15.44
C ASN A 210 10.38 21.88 15.25
N LEU A 211 10.37 21.38 14.00
CA LEU A 211 10.49 19.95 13.71
C LEU A 211 11.96 19.54 13.58
N VAL A 212 12.29 18.39 14.17
CA VAL A 212 13.65 17.85 14.23
C VAL A 212 13.78 16.51 13.52
N GLY A 213 15.02 16.10 13.26
CA GLY A 213 15.34 14.80 12.65
C GLY A 213 14.69 14.63 11.27
N ARG A 214 14.08 13.46 11.05
CA ARG A 214 13.51 13.05 9.74
C ARG A 214 12.37 13.96 9.24
N LYS A 215 11.75 14.73 10.15
CA LYS A 215 10.63 15.65 9.87
C LYS A 215 11.07 17.07 9.52
N LYS A 216 12.33 17.43 9.79
CA LYS A 216 12.85 18.78 9.53
C LYS A 216 12.89 19.06 8.03
N VAL A 217 12.40 20.23 7.63
CA VAL A 217 12.55 20.76 6.27
C VAL A 217 13.60 21.87 6.30
N ALA A 218 14.77 21.61 5.73
CA ALA A 218 15.83 22.60 5.60
C ALA A 218 15.46 23.65 4.53
N ARG A 219 16.07 24.84 4.62
CA ARG A 219 15.82 25.94 3.66
C ARG A 219 16.01 25.53 2.20
N VAL A 220 17.04 24.75 1.89
CA VAL A 220 17.30 24.23 0.53
C VAL A 220 16.13 23.38 0.01
N LEU A 221 15.55 22.53 0.86
CA LEU A 221 14.40 21.72 0.48
C LEU A 221 13.13 22.58 0.36
N SER A 222 12.97 23.58 1.24
CA SER A 222 11.87 24.54 1.17
C SER A 222 11.87 25.34 -0.12
N ALA A 223 13.04 25.82 -0.57
CA ALA A 223 13.20 26.49 -1.85
C ALA A 223 12.76 25.58 -3.01
N ARG A 224 13.27 24.34 -3.05
CA ARG A 224 12.85 23.37 -4.09
C ARG A 224 11.35 23.07 -4.10
N ILE A 225 10.70 23.07 -2.93
CA ILE A 225 9.24 22.92 -2.87
C ILE A 225 8.56 24.15 -3.47
N ALA A 226 9.06 25.35 -3.18
CA ALA A 226 8.55 26.60 -3.76
C ALA A 226 8.74 26.66 -5.28
N ASP A 227 9.87 26.18 -5.81
CA ASP A 227 10.11 26.10 -7.27
C ASP A 227 9.02 25.24 -7.97
N VAL A 228 8.60 24.14 -7.33
CA VAL A 228 7.63 23.19 -7.91
C VAL A 228 6.18 23.66 -7.74
N TRP A 229 5.85 24.30 -6.62
CA TRP A 229 4.46 24.60 -6.25
C TRP A 229 4.08 26.07 -6.43
N ALA A 230 5.05 26.96 -6.68
CA ALA A 230 4.83 28.40 -6.69
C ALA A 230 5.66 29.16 -7.75
N ASP A 231 6.34 28.43 -8.66
CA ASP A 231 7.24 28.94 -9.71
C ASP A 231 8.24 29.98 -9.19
N ALA A 232 8.82 29.72 -8.01
CA ALA A 232 9.66 30.64 -7.23
C ALA A 232 11.16 30.33 -7.26
#